data_AF-A0A1N6IW34-F1
#
_entry.id   AF-A0A1N6IW34-F1
#
_cell.length_a   1.000
_cell.length_b   1.000
_cell.length_c   1.000
_cell.angle_alpha   90.00
_cell.angle_beta   90.00
_cell.angle_gamma   90.00
#
_symmetry.space_group_name_H-M   'P 1'
#
loop_
_entity.id
_entity.type
_entity.pdbx_description
1 polymer ?
#
loop_
_entity_poly.entity_id
_entity_poly.type
_entity_poly.pdbx_seq_one_letter_code
_entity_poly.pdbx_strand_id
1 'polypeptide(L)'
;MLIGPLYSVVAICLTIAGWLASNVFLTLLLTWSAAAFLAVSVAYWRNQPRLFRKRQTGQLPRLIQYFFAPFFACSHLYNRWARQRDTMPPVQQVAAGLYVGARLTDRDIPDLHARGIKGILDVTAEFESLNRFTQSHTISYLSVPVLDHAYPSRSQLMRALQWLHHQRQHHRDVVIHCALGRGRSVMVTAAYLWALSPSKQLDDVLNDIKAIRPKAHLNRRQRRALLRFQQEGTLRLERPIAWIIANPAAGGKKWRKYSDYIQTYLSEGYRLVVHQTRHNRRSYQLACRAISQHADIVIAAGGDGTINAVARALINTATPLGILPLGTANALCHALWGIKTKLLNIDAACDVILDGSPRIIDTARCNGKTVLLVVGIGFEQQMIRHAARAQKNQFGQWAYLQGLLGAVSRNQTIDLRVSFEDQAPQPIRTTSMVIANAAPMTTLLAQGRGQPNYIDGHLDVTWLTPSMSKADTALSLAELALASLFETRLGRFTHYQQATHVSLHASRPIDYVIDGELYHDRKLDIRAQPQSLSILSPPWADDDESDDKS
;
A
#
# COMPACT_ATOMS: atom_id res chain seq x y z
N MET A 1 -18.42 -11.65 -17.97
CA MET A 1 -18.46 -10.48 -17.05
C MET A 1 -19.75 -10.52 -16.22
N LEU A 2 -20.11 -11.66 -15.62
CA LEU A 2 -21.46 -11.87 -15.04
C LEU A 2 -21.48 -12.69 -13.74
N ILE A 3 -20.33 -13.07 -13.16
CA ILE A 3 -20.31 -13.99 -12.00
C ILE A 3 -20.86 -13.34 -10.73
N GLY A 4 -20.43 -12.11 -10.39
CA GLY A 4 -20.95 -11.38 -9.23
C GLY A 4 -22.47 -11.17 -9.29
N PRO A 5 -23.01 -10.56 -10.36
CA PRO A 5 -24.46 -10.41 -10.54
C PRO A 5 -25.23 -11.73 -10.48
N LEU A 6 -24.69 -12.82 -11.05
CA LEU A 6 -25.31 -14.14 -10.98
C LEU A 6 -25.44 -14.62 -9.52
N TYR A 7 -24.40 -14.48 -8.70
CA TYR A 7 -24.45 -14.85 -7.29
C TYR A 7 -25.39 -13.94 -6.48
N SER A 8 -25.51 -12.65 -6.83
CA SER A 8 -26.53 -11.78 -6.24
C SER A 8 -27.94 -12.28 -6.53
N VAL A 9 -28.24 -12.66 -7.78
CA VAL A 9 -29.54 -13.22 -8.14
C VAL A 9 -29.83 -14.50 -7.37
N VAL A 10 -28.86 -15.42 -7.30
CA VAL A 10 -28.99 -16.65 -6.51
C VAL A 10 -29.26 -16.34 -5.04
N ALA A 11 -28.53 -15.39 -4.44
CA ALA A 11 -28.74 -14.99 -3.05
C ALA A 11 -30.13 -14.38 -2.81
N ILE A 12 -30.63 -13.56 -3.75
CA ILE A 12 -31.98 -12.98 -3.68
C ILE A 12 -33.04 -14.09 -3.77
N CYS A 13 -32.93 -15.00 -4.74
CA CYS A 13 -33.84 -16.13 -4.89
C CYS A 13 -33.87 -17.03 -3.64
N LEU A 14 -32.71 -17.32 -3.05
CA LEU A 14 -32.60 -18.11 -1.82
C LEU A 14 -33.21 -17.38 -0.62
N THR A 15 -33.04 -16.07 -0.53
CA THR A 15 -33.67 -15.24 0.52
C THR A 15 -35.19 -15.30 0.40
N ILE A 16 -35.74 -15.11 -0.81
CA ILE A 16 -37.18 -15.17 -1.07
C ILE A 16 -37.73 -16.57 -0.77
N ALA A 17 -37.04 -17.62 -1.24
CA ALA A 17 -37.44 -19.01 -0.97
C ALA A 17 -37.40 -19.34 0.53
N GLY A 18 -36.42 -18.80 1.28
CA GLY A 18 -36.33 -18.95 2.72
C GLY A 18 -37.49 -18.26 3.46
N TRP A 19 -37.93 -17.10 2.99
CA TRP A 19 -39.07 -16.37 3.54
C TRP A 19 -40.41 -17.09 3.27
N LEU A 20 -40.54 -17.75 2.12
CA LEU A 20 -41.72 -18.53 1.74
C LEU A 20 -41.75 -19.93 2.38
N ALA A 21 -40.64 -20.40 2.94
CA ALA A 21 -40.54 -21.73 3.52
C ALA A 21 -41.25 -21.79 4.88
N SER A 22 -42.18 -22.74 5.04
CA SER A 22 -42.91 -22.96 6.29
C SER A 22 -42.13 -23.81 7.32
N ASN A 23 -41.02 -24.45 6.89
CA ASN A 23 -40.21 -25.33 7.74
C ASN A 23 -38.95 -24.60 8.22
N VAL A 24 -38.78 -24.50 9.54
CA VAL A 24 -37.66 -23.80 10.20
C VAL A 24 -36.29 -24.31 9.73
N PHE A 25 -36.10 -25.62 9.56
CA PHE A 25 -34.83 -26.17 9.09
C PHE A 25 -34.52 -25.75 7.65
N LEU A 26 -35.54 -25.74 6.79
CA LEU A 26 -35.40 -25.31 5.41
C LEU A 26 -35.11 -23.80 5.33
N THR A 27 -35.79 -22.99 6.14
CA THR A 27 -35.52 -21.54 6.27
C THR A 27 -34.08 -21.28 6.71
N LEU A 28 -33.57 -21.99 7.72
CA LEU A 28 -32.18 -21.85 8.18
C LEU A 28 -31.16 -22.25 7.09
N LEU A 29 -31.41 -23.34 6.36
CA LEU A 29 -30.54 -23.79 5.27
C LEU A 29 -30.49 -22.77 4.12
N LEU A 30 -31.65 -22.24 3.72
CA LEU A 30 -31.78 -21.28 2.63
C LEU A 30 -31.18 -19.92 2.98
N THR A 31 -31.41 -19.43 4.20
CA THR A 31 -30.84 -18.17 4.69
C THR A 31 -29.32 -18.24 4.84
N TRP A 32 -28.78 -19.35 5.37
CA TRP A 32 -27.32 -19.58 5.40
C TRP A 32 -26.72 -19.62 3.99
N SER A 33 -27.37 -20.31 3.05
CA SER A 33 -26.95 -20.34 1.65
C SER A 33 -27.00 -18.95 1.01
N ALA A 34 -28.07 -18.20 1.24
CA ALA A 34 -28.21 -16.83 0.75
C ALA A 34 -27.08 -15.93 1.28
N ALA A 35 -26.77 -16.00 2.58
CA ALA A 35 -25.68 -15.25 3.19
C ALA A 35 -24.31 -15.62 2.57
N ALA A 36 -24.06 -16.91 2.34
CA ALA A 36 -22.83 -17.38 1.69
C ALA A 36 -22.69 -16.82 0.26
N PHE A 37 -23.74 -16.93 -0.57
CA PHE A 37 -23.71 -16.42 -1.95
C PHE A 37 -23.65 -14.88 -2.03
N LEU A 38 -24.30 -14.18 -1.09
CA LEU A 38 -24.21 -12.72 -1.00
C LEU A 38 -22.77 -12.28 -0.68
N ALA A 39 -22.14 -12.91 0.30
CA ALA A 39 -20.75 -12.62 0.66
C ALA A 39 -19.78 -12.92 -0.50
N VAL A 40 -19.97 -14.03 -1.22
CA VAL A 40 -19.20 -14.31 -2.45
C VAL A 40 -19.46 -13.24 -3.51
N SER A 41 -20.70 -12.83 -3.72
CA SER A 41 -21.02 -11.78 -4.69
C SER A 41 -20.27 -10.48 -4.40
N VAL A 42 -20.27 -10.03 -3.13
CA VAL A 42 -19.49 -8.87 -2.68
C VAL A 42 -18.00 -9.06 -2.94
N ALA A 43 -17.45 -10.25 -2.70
CA ALA A 43 -16.05 -10.55 -3.01
C ALA A 43 -15.73 -10.37 -4.51
N TYR A 44 -16.63 -10.82 -5.39
CA TYR A 44 -16.47 -10.67 -6.84
C TYR A 44 -16.65 -9.23 -7.32
N TRP A 45 -17.59 -8.48 -6.73
CA TRP A 45 -17.77 -7.05 -7.03
C TRP A 45 -16.56 -6.22 -6.64
N ARG A 46 -16.03 -6.45 -5.43
CA ARG A 46 -14.86 -5.71 -4.91
C ARG A 46 -13.52 -6.30 -5.32
N ASN A 47 -13.52 -7.39 -6.11
CA ASN A 47 -12.33 -8.18 -6.46
C ASN A 47 -11.44 -8.52 -5.24
N GLN A 48 -12.06 -8.99 -4.15
CA GLN A 48 -11.40 -9.29 -2.88
C GLN A 48 -11.26 -10.80 -2.64
N PRO A 49 -10.22 -11.47 -3.19
CA PRO A 49 -9.97 -12.90 -2.94
C PRO A 49 -9.69 -13.21 -1.46
N ARG A 50 -9.32 -12.20 -0.66
CA ARG A 50 -9.01 -12.31 0.76
C ARG A 50 -10.20 -12.73 1.62
N LEU A 51 -11.44 -12.59 1.14
CA LEU A 51 -12.62 -13.04 1.88
C LEU A 51 -12.56 -14.55 2.19
N PHE A 52 -11.98 -15.34 1.28
CA PHE A 52 -11.76 -16.77 1.48
C PHE A 52 -10.62 -17.07 2.48
N ARG A 53 -9.80 -16.07 2.83
CA ARG A 53 -8.68 -16.18 3.79
C ARG A 53 -7.79 -17.41 3.56
N LYS A 54 -7.59 -17.77 2.30
CA LYS A 54 -6.80 -18.93 1.90
C LYS A 54 -5.34 -18.73 2.30
N ARG A 55 -4.79 -19.68 3.04
CA ARG A 55 -3.39 -19.67 3.49
C ARG A 55 -2.45 -19.99 2.33
N GLN A 56 -1.16 -19.71 2.50
CA GLN A 56 -0.12 -20.09 1.53
C GLN A 56 -0.08 -21.60 1.26
N THR A 57 -0.39 -22.42 2.26
CA THR A 57 -0.53 -23.87 2.16
C THR A 57 -1.76 -24.32 1.36
N GLY A 58 -2.58 -23.38 0.90
CA GLY A 58 -3.82 -23.61 0.18
C GLY A 58 -5.00 -24.04 1.05
N GLN A 59 -4.81 -24.11 2.37
CA GLN A 59 -5.87 -24.44 3.32
C GLN A 59 -6.79 -23.25 3.61
N LEU A 60 -8.07 -23.54 3.79
CA LEU A 60 -9.09 -22.56 4.20
C LEU A 60 -9.36 -22.71 5.71
N PRO A 61 -9.54 -21.64 6.50
CA PRO A 61 -9.94 -21.76 7.90
C PRO A 61 -11.27 -22.53 8.03
N ARG A 62 -11.40 -23.45 9.00
CA ARG A 62 -12.62 -24.27 9.17
C ARG A 62 -13.90 -23.44 9.20
N LEU A 63 -13.89 -22.30 9.90
CA LEU A 63 -15.04 -21.40 9.97
C LEU A 63 -15.45 -20.84 8.59
N ILE A 64 -14.47 -20.52 7.73
CA ILE A 64 -14.71 -20.08 6.35
C ILE A 64 -15.24 -21.26 5.50
N GLN A 65 -14.71 -22.47 5.71
CA GLN A 65 -15.20 -23.67 5.04
C GLN A 65 -16.67 -23.93 5.34
N TYR A 66 -17.06 -23.87 6.62
CA TYR A 66 -18.46 -23.97 7.01
C TYR A 66 -19.28 -22.84 6.41
N PHE A 67 -18.89 -21.58 6.62
CA PHE A 67 -19.69 -20.45 6.13
C PHE A 67 -19.97 -20.52 4.61
N PHE A 68 -18.99 -20.89 3.80
CA PHE A 68 -19.12 -20.99 2.34
C PHE A 68 -19.44 -22.40 1.81
N ALA A 69 -19.81 -23.36 2.66
CA ALA A 69 -20.07 -24.74 2.24
C ALA A 69 -21.12 -24.87 1.10
N PRO A 70 -22.24 -24.12 1.10
CA PRO A 70 -23.22 -24.18 0.01
C PRO A 70 -22.62 -23.76 -1.33
N PHE A 71 -21.84 -22.67 -1.32
CA PHE A 71 -21.13 -22.19 -2.50
C PHE A 71 -20.10 -23.20 -3.00
N PHE A 72 -19.30 -23.79 -2.10
CA PHE A 72 -18.30 -24.78 -2.49
C PHE A 72 -18.93 -26.05 -3.07
N ALA A 73 -20.07 -26.49 -2.56
CA ALA A 73 -20.81 -27.63 -3.11
C ALA A 73 -21.25 -27.36 -4.57
N CYS A 74 -21.87 -26.20 -4.81
CA CYS A 74 -22.28 -25.79 -6.17
C CYS A 74 -21.07 -25.66 -7.11
N SER A 75 -19.99 -25.03 -6.64
CA SER A 75 -18.77 -24.83 -7.43
C SER A 75 -18.06 -26.15 -7.73
N HIS A 76 -18.07 -27.11 -6.80
CA HIS A 76 -17.53 -28.45 -7.04
C HIS A 76 -18.35 -29.20 -8.09
N LEU A 77 -19.68 -29.15 -8.01
CA LEU A 77 -20.57 -29.77 -8.98
C LEU A 77 -20.38 -29.18 -10.39
N TYR A 78 -20.35 -27.85 -10.49
CA TYR A 78 -20.08 -27.15 -11.74
C TYR A 78 -18.73 -27.55 -12.36
N ASN A 79 -17.65 -27.55 -11.56
CA ASN A 79 -16.34 -27.93 -12.06
C ASN A 79 -16.26 -29.40 -12.48
N ARG A 80 -16.93 -30.30 -11.76
CA ARG A 80 -17.01 -31.73 -12.12
C ARG A 80 -17.74 -31.91 -13.45
N TRP A 81 -18.88 -31.24 -13.62
CA TRP A 81 -19.64 -31.24 -14.87
C TRP A 81 -18.82 -30.64 -16.03
N ALA A 82 -18.16 -29.50 -15.80
CA ALA A 82 -17.34 -28.84 -16.80
C ALA A 82 -16.14 -29.70 -17.21
N ARG A 83 -15.49 -30.39 -16.27
CA ARG A 83 -14.38 -31.33 -16.53
C ARG A 83 -14.84 -32.56 -17.32
N GLN A 84 -16.00 -33.12 -17.00
CA GLN A 84 -16.53 -34.30 -17.72
C GLN A 84 -16.83 -34.00 -19.19
N ARG A 85 -17.16 -32.74 -19.51
CA ARG A 85 -17.38 -32.27 -20.88
C ARG A 85 -16.12 -31.67 -21.50
N ASP A 86 -14.99 -31.66 -20.79
CA ASP A 86 -13.74 -31.16 -21.31
C ASP A 86 -12.98 -32.28 -22.01
N THR A 87 -12.77 -32.11 -23.31
CA THR A 87 -11.99 -33.03 -24.15
C THR A 87 -10.48 -32.93 -23.94
N MET A 88 -9.99 -31.97 -23.14
CA MET A 88 -8.55 -31.79 -22.91
C MET A 88 -8.05 -32.56 -21.68
N PRO A 89 -6.80 -33.09 -21.73
CA PRO A 89 -6.16 -33.67 -20.56
C PRO A 89 -6.08 -32.67 -19.38
N PRO A 90 -6.24 -33.14 -18.13
CA PRO A 90 -6.30 -32.26 -16.97
C PRO A 90 -4.99 -31.50 -16.75
N VAL A 91 -3.85 -32.12 -17.06
CA VAL A 91 -2.50 -31.53 -16.96
C VAL A 91 -1.73 -31.80 -18.25
N GLN A 92 -1.03 -30.81 -18.80
CA GLN A 92 -0.18 -30.98 -19.98
C GLN A 92 1.10 -30.16 -19.82
N GLN A 93 2.18 -30.67 -20.37
CA GLN A 93 3.48 -30.03 -20.35
C GLN A 93 3.56 -28.98 -21.44
N VAL A 94 3.76 -27.72 -21.07
CA VAL A 94 3.86 -26.59 -22.01
C VAL A 94 5.31 -26.20 -22.31
N ALA A 95 6.24 -26.55 -21.41
CA ALA A 95 7.68 -26.44 -21.60
C ALA A 95 8.40 -27.48 -20.72
N ALA A 96 9.71 -27.68 -20.92
CA ALA A 96 10.49 -28.63 -20.13
C ALA A 96 10.32 -28.39 -18.61
N GLY A 97 9.80 -29.38 -17.86
CA GLY A 97 9.52 -29.26 -16.43
C GLY A 97 8.43 -28.26 -16.02
N LEU A 98 7.63 -27.76 -16.97
CA LEU A 98 6.54 -26.81 -16.71
C LEU A 98 5.21 -27.34 -17.26
N TYR A 99 4.26 -27.56 -16.35
CA TYR A 99 2.95 -28.11 -16.65
C TYR A 99 1.86 -27.07 -16.36
N VAL A 100 0.83 -27.05 -17.19
CA VAL A 100 -0.40 -26.27 -16.96
C VAL A 100 -1.54 -27.24 -16.72
N GLY A 101 -2.45 -26.91 -15.81
CA GLY A 101 -3.55 -27.79 -15.46
C GLY A 101 -4.85 -27.11 -15.07
N ALA A 102 -5.93 -27.88 -15.16
CA ALA A 102 -7.18 -27.61 -14.43
C ALA A 102 -7.00 -27.99 -12.95
N ARG A 103 -8.01 -27.70 -12.12
CA ARG A 103 -7.96 -27.95 -10.69
C ARG A 103 -7.62 -29.41 -10.40
N LEU A 104 -6.56 -29.61 -9.64
CA LEU A 104 -6.09 -30.91 -9.19
C LEU A 104 -7.06 -31.50 -8.14
N THR A 105 -7.31 -32.78 -8.26
CA THR A 105 -8.17 -33.59 -7.39
C THR A 105 -7.38 -34.80 -6.88
N ASP A 106 -7.89 -35.51 -5.87
CA ASP A 106 -7.22 -36.71 -5.34
C ASP A 106 -6.99 -37.80 -6.40
N ARG A 107 -7.72 -37.77 -7.51
CA ARG A 107 -7.55 -38.70 -8.64
C ARG A 107 -6.32 -38.39 -9.48
N ASP A 108 -5.88 -37.14 -9.49
CA ASP A 108 -4.76 -36.68 -10.30
C ASP A 108 -3.40 -36.97 -9.59
N ILE A 109 -3.43 -37.30 -8.30
CA ILE A 109 -2.26 -37.57 -7.43
C ILE A 109 -1.28 -38.62 -7.99
N PRO A 110 -1.71 -39.83 -8.40
CA PRO A 110 -0.78 -40.85 -8.87
C PRO A 110 -0.06 -40.43 -10.15
N ASP A 111 -0.76 -39.73 -11.05
CA ASP A 111 -0.20 -39.20 -12.30
C ASP A 111 0.84 -38.10 -12.01
N LEU A 112 0.61 -37.23 -11.01
CA LEU A 112 1.60 -36.23 -10.61
C LEU A 112 2.88 -36.87 -10.07
N HIS A 113 2.77 -37.93 -9.26
CA HIS A 113 3.93 -38.67 -8.76
C HIS A 113 4.67 -39.41 -9.87
N ALA A 114 3.94 -40.06 -10.78
CA ALA A 114 4.54 -40.77 -11.92
C ALA A 114 5.33 -39.83 -12.83
N ARG A 115 4.86 -38.58 -12.98
CA ARG A 115 5.57 -37.52 -13.72
C ARG A 115 6.70 -36.85 -12.94
N GLY A 116 6.91 -37.20 -11.67
CA GLY A 116 7.97 -36.61 -10.84
C GLY A 116 7.73 -35.15 -10.45
N ILE A 117 6.48 -34.68 -10.46
CA ILE A 117 6.14 -33.28 -10.13
C ILE A 117 6.39 -33.02 -8.65
N LYS A 118 7.23 -32.02 -8.35
CA LYS A 118 7.65 -31.63 -7.00
C LYS A 118 7.19 -30.24 -6.60
N GLY A 119 6.56 -29.49 -7.50
CA GLY A 119 6.01 -28.16 -7.23
C GLY A 119 4.57 -28.01 -7.70
N ILE A 120 3.72 -27.40 -6.88
CA ILE A 120 2.35 -27.01 -7.26
C ILE A 120 2.15 -25.51 -7.01
N LEU A 121 1.81 -24.79 -8.07
CA LEU A 121 1.34 -23.41 -8.02
C LEU A 121 -0.17 -23.36 -8.25
N ASP A 122 -0.90 -22.95 -7.23
CA ASP A 122 -2.35 -22.85 -7.22
C ASP A 122 -2.80 -21.38 -7.35
N VAL A 123 -3.47 -21.06 -8.45
CA VAL A 123 -3.94 -19.69 -8.75
C VAL A 123 -5.44 -19.51 -8.41
N THR A 124 -6.00 -20.36 -7.55
CA THR A 124 -7.41 -20.31 -7.14
C THR A 124 -7.60 -19.69 -5.76
N ALA A 125 -8.61 -18.85 -5.59
CA ALA A 125 -9.00 -18.34 -4.28
C ALA A 125 -10.09 -19.21 -3.63
N GLU A 126 -10.92 -19.85 -4.45
CA GLU A 126 -12.21 -20.43 -4.07
C GLU A 126 -12.11 -21.88 -3.59
N PHE A 127 -10.92 -22.49 -3.65
CA PHE A 127 -10.78 -23.93 -3.47
C PHE A 127 -9.69 -24.26 -2.48
N GLU A 128 -9.89 -25.30 -1.69
CA GLU A 128 -8.86 -25.83 -0.81
C GLU A 128 -7.83 -26.66 -1.60
N SER A 129 -6.58 -26.63 -1.13
CA SER A 129 -5.49 -27.53 -1.55
C SER A 129 -5.83 -29.00 -1.29
N LEU A 130 -5.12 -29.89 -1.97
CA LEU A 130 -5.12 -31.33 -1.66
C LEU A 130 -4.46 -31.57 -0.29
N ASN A 131 -5.28 -31.74 0.76
CA ASN A 131 -4.82 -31.86 2.15
C ASN A 131 -3.82 -33.01 2.38
N ARG A 132 -3.93 -34.10 1.62
CA ARG A 132 -3.03 -35.27 1.71
C ARG A 132 -1.65 -35.00 1.08
N PHE A 133 -1.54 -34.00 0.21
CA PHE A 133 -0.32 -33.64 -0.54
C PHE A 133 0.54 -32.60 0.17
N THR A 134 -0.09 -31.66 0.87
CA THR A 134 0.62 -30.59 1.59
C THR A 134 1.20 -31.08 2.93
N GLN A 135 0.65 -32.17 3.49
CA GLN A 135 1.11 -32.75 4.77
C GLN A 135 2.34 -33.66 4.62
N SER A 136 2.59 -34.25 3.45
CA SER A 136 3.68 -35.20 3.24
C SER A 136 5.07 -34.54 3.06
N HIS A 137 5.17 -33.20 3.11
CA HIS A 137 6.42 -32.41 2.97
C HIS A 137 7.26 -32.71 1.71
N THR A 138 6.76 -33.53 0.78
CA THR A 138 7.51 -34.02 -0.38
C THR A 138 7.38 -33.06 -1.58
N ILE A 139 6.36 -32.20 -1.58
CA ILE A 139 6.01 -31.31 -2.68
C ILE A 139 5.95 -29.86 -2.17
N SER A 140 6.62 -28.96 -2.87
CA SER A 140 6.56 -27.53 -2.59
C SER A 140 5.25 -26.95 -3.13
N TYR A 141 4.51 -26.23 -2.29
CA TYR A 141 3.21 -25.67 -2.63
C TYR A 141 3.22 -24.15 -2.49
N LEU A 142 2.69 -23.44 -3.48
CA LEU A 142 2.44 -22.00 -3.40
C LEU A 142 0.98 -21.72 -3.81
N SER A 143 0.23 -21.05 -2.94
CA SER A 143 -1.08 -20.49 -3.25
C SER A 143 -0.98 -19.01 -3.62
N VAL A 144 -1.48 -18.63 -4.78
CA VAL A 144 -1.70 -17.25 -5.22
C VAL A 144 -3.19 -17.05 -5.46
N PRO A 145 -3.95 -16.64 -4.42
CA PRO A 145 -5.40 -16.63 -4.49
C PRO A 145 -5.90 -15.52 -5.43
N VAL A 146 -6.47 -15.92 -6.56
CA VAL A 146 -7.09 -15.04 -7.55
C VAL A 146 -8.50 -15.55 -7.84
N LEU A 147 -9.50 -14.67 -7.87
CA LEU A 147 -10.89 -15.03 -8.21
C LEU A 147 -11.03 -15.42 -9.69
N ASP A 148 -12.08 -16.17 -10.01
CA ASP A 148 -12.31 -16.58 -11.40
C ASP A 148 -12.54 -15.39 -12.34
N HIS A 149 -12.00 -15.50 -13.56
CA HIS A 149 -11.87 -14.43 -14.55
C HIS A 149 -11.10 -13.16 -14.12
N ALA A 150 -10.65 -13.05 -12.87
CA ALA A 150 -9.70 -12.03 -12.45
C ALA A 150 -8.26 -12.42 -12.88
N TYR A 151 -7.30 -11.60 -12.48
CA TYR A 151 -5.88 -11.82 -12.73
C TYR A 151 -5.06 -11.48 -11.47
N PRO A 152 -3.89 -12.10 -11.28
CA PRO A 152 -3.03 -11.79 -10.14
C PRO A 152 -2.56 -10.33 -10.19
N SER A 153 -2.49 -9.66 -9.03
CA SER A 153 -1.80 -8.38 -8.90
C SER A 153 -0.34 -8.50 -9.35
N ARG A 154 0.36 -7.37 -9.55
CA ARG A 154 1.77 -7.36 -9.94
C ARG A 154 2.62 -8.17 -8.95
N SER A 155 2.44 -7.97 -7.66
CA SER A 155 3.18 -8.70 -6.62
C SER A 155 2.86 -10.20 -6.60
N GLN A 156 1.58 -10.55 -6.77
CA GLN A 156 1.10 -11.92 -6.81
C GLN A 156 1.70 -12.66 -8.01
N LEU A 157 1.74 -12.00 -9.17
CA LEU A 157 2.36 -12.52 -10.37
C LEU A 157 3.87 -12.67 -10.15
N MET A 158 4.55 -11.63 -9.66
CA MET A 158 5.99 -11.66 -9.40
C MET A 158 6.39 -12.77 -8.43
N ARG A 159 5.65 -12.93 -7.34
CA ARG A 159 5.82 -14.01 -6.38
C ARG A 159 5.69 -15.38 -7.04
N ALA A 160 4.66 -15.55 -7.89
CA ALA A 160 4.49 -16.77 -8.67
C ALA A 160 5.71 -17.01 -9.58
N LEU A 161 6.16 -16.00 -10.33
CA LEU A 161 7.28 -16.11 -11.26
C LEU A 161 8.59 -16.47 -10.55
N GLN A 162 8.91 -15.78 -9.46
CA GLN A 162 10.13 -16.01 -8.67
C GLN A 162 10.11 -17.38 -8.02
N TRP A 163 8.97 -17.80 -7.48
CA TRP A 163 8.83 -19.15 -6.92
C TRP A 163 8.97 -20.22 -8.01
N LEU A 164 8.34 -20.03 -9.17
CA LEU A 164 8.48 -20.92 -10.33
C LEU A 164 9.94 -21.02 -10.78
N HIS A 165 10.61 -19.87 -10.88
CA HIS A 165 12.01 -19.81 -11.26
C HIS A 165 12.90 -20.57 -10.27
N HIS A 166 12.70 -20.35 -8.96
CA HIS A 166 13.44 -21.05 -7.92
C HIS A 166 13.23 -22.57 -7.98
N GLN A 167 11.99 -23.06 -8.12
CA GLN A 167 11.75 -24.50 -8.24
C GLN A 167 12.46 -25.09 -9.47
N ARG A 168 12.37 -24.40 -10.62
CA ARG A 168 12.99 -24.89 -11.86
C ARG A 168 14.52 -24.83 -11.85
N GLN A 169 15.12 -23.83 -11.20
CA GLN A 169 16.57 -23.79 -10.96
C GLN A 169 17.06 -24.98 -10.13
N HIS A 170 16.22 -25.52 -9.24
CA HIS A 170 16.50 -26.73 -8.47
C HIS A 170 16.04 -28.03 -9.16
N HIS A 171 15.85 -28.00 -10.50
CA HIS A 171 15.44 -29.15 -11.31
C HIS A 171 14.16 -29.83 -10.81
N ARG A 172 13.20 -29.04 -10.33
CA ARG A 172 11.88 -29.53 -9.91
C ARG A 172 10.84 -29.22 -10.97
N ASP A 173 10.10 -30.24 -11.36
CA ASP A 173 8.97 -30.11 -12.26
C ASP A 173 7.78 -29.51 -11.51
N VAL A 174 7.13 -28.54 -12.15
CA VAL A 174 6.08 -27.74 -11.54
C VAL A 174 4.80 -27.76 -12.35
N VAL A 175 3.66 -27.88 -11.67
CA VAL A 175 2.34 -27.67 -12.26
C VAL A 175 1.71 -26.36 -11.80
N ILE A 176 1.23 -25.57 -12.76
CA ILE A 176 0.46 -24.35 -12.54
C ILE A 176 -1.00 -24.66 -12.86
N HIS A 177 -1.89 -24.53 -11.88
CA HIS A 177 -3.31 -24.78 -12.10
C HIS A 177 -4.22 -23.64 -11.68
N CYS A 178 -5.40 -23.59 -12.30
CA CYS A 178 -6.53 -22.79 -11.84
C CYS A 178 -7.79 -23.67 -11.84
N ALA A 179 -9.01 -23.11 -11.98
CA ALA A 179 -10.23 -23.90 -12.01
C ALA A 179 -10.27 -24.85 -13.24
N LEU A 180 -10.28 -24.28 -14.45
CA LEU A 180 -10.34 -25.03 -15.72
C LEU A 180 -9.01 -25.07 -16.48
N GLY A 181 -7.98 -24.38 -15.99
CA GLY A 181 -6.66 -24.35 -16.63
C GLY A 181 -6.57 -23.53 -17.92
N ARG A 182 -7.49 -22.57 -18.14
CA ARG A 182 -7.64 -21.84 -19.41
C ARG A 182 -7.18 -20.38 -19.40
N GLY A 183 -7.32 -19.70 -18.25
CA GLY A 183 -7.09 -18.25 -18.14
C GLY A 183 -5.98 -17.88 -17.16
N ARG A 184 -6.27 -17.92 -15.85
CA ARG A 184 -5.34 -17.51 -14.78
C ARG A 184 -3.98 -18.25 -14.82
N SER A 185 -4.00 -19.58 -14.89
CA SER A 185 -2.78 -20.39 -14.98
C SER A 185 -2.01 -20.13 -16.27
N VAL A 186 -2.72 -19.95 -17.39
CA VAL A 186 -2.14 -19.59 -18.69
C VAL A 186 -1.48 -18.22 -18.62
N MET A 187 -2.09 -17.24 -17.93
CA MET A 187 -1.50 -15.91 -17.77
C MET A 187 -0.18 -15.97 -17.02
N VAL A 188 -0.13 -16.71 -15.89
CA VAL A 188 1.10 -16.89 -15.12
C VAL A 188 2.16 -17.62 -15.94
N THR A 189 1.76 -18.66 -16.68
CA THR A 189 2.65 -19.42 -17.56
C THR A 189 3.24 -18.55 -18.66
N ALA A 190 2.40 -17.76 -19.34
CA ALA A 190 2.84 -16.85 -20.40
C ALA A 190 3.79 -15.79 -19.85
N ALA A 191 3.47 -15.19 -18.70
CA ALA A 191 4.34 -14.25 -18.01
C ALA A 191 5.71 -14.86 -17.66
N TYR A 192 5.73 -16.11 -17.21
CA TYR A 192 6.97 -16.82 -16.85
C TYR A 192 7.84 -17.16 -18.06
N LEU A 193 7.24 -17.75 -19.11
CA LEU A 193 7.95 -18.08 -20.34
C LEU A 193 8.48 -16.82 -21.04
N TRP A 194 7.71 -15.74 -20.99
CA TRP A 194 8.14 -14.44 -21.49
C TRP A 194 9.30 -13.86 -20.66
N ALA A 195 9.24 -13.93 -19.33
CA ALA A 195 10.34 -13.46 -18.48
C ALA A 195 11.66 -14.24 -18.69
N LEU A 196 11.58 -15.49 -19.16
CA LEU A 196 12.76 -16.28 -19.58
C LEU A 196 13.29 -15.90 -20.98
N SER A 197 12.47 -15.26 -21.81
CA SER A 197 12.84 -14.87 -23.18
C SER A 197 12.22 -13.51 -23.53
N PRO A 198 12.72 -12.41 -22.94
CA PRO A 198 12.08 -11.09 -23.05
C PRO A 198 12.00 -10.53 -24.48
N SER A 199 12.80 -11.06 -25.41
CA SER A 199 12.82 -10.69 -26.82
C SER A 199 11.64 -11.24 -27.63
N LYS A 200 10.92 -12.26 -27.13
CA LYS A 200 9.73 -12.80 -27.81
C LYS A 200 8.53 -11.86 -27.65
N GLN A 201 7.70 -11.75 -28.68
CA GLN A 201 6.41 -11.06 -28.54
C GLN A 201 5.45 -11.90 -27.69
N LEU A 202 4.57 -11.24 -26.93
CA LEU A 202 3.62 -11.91 -26.06
C LEU A 202 2.67 -12.84 -26.84
N ASP A 203 2.27 -12.43 -28.04
CA ASP A 203 1.39 -13.24 -28.89
C ASP A 203 2.04 -14.56 -29.32
N ASP A 204 3.36 -14.56 -29.59
CA ASP A 204 4.11 -15.78 -29.91
C ASP A 204 4.13 -16.74 -28.73
N VAL A 205 4.40 -16.25 -27.52
CA VAL A 205 4.37 -17.06 -26.29
C VAL A 205 2.98 -17.66 -26.05
N LEU A 206 1.92 -16.90 -26.30
CA LEU A 206 0.55 -17.39 -26.18
C LEU A 206 0.21 -18.42 -27.26
N ASN A 207 0.73 -18.27 -28.47
CA ASN A 207 0.55 -19.23 -29.56
C ASN A 207 1.30 -20.53 -29.27
N ASP A 208 2.53 -20.48 -28.73
CA ASP A 208 3.29 -21.64 -28.27
C ASP A 208 2.48 -22.46 -27.23
N ILE A 209 1.87 -21.77 -26.25
CA ILE A 209 1.01 -22.43 -25.26
C ILE A 209 -0.25 -23.01 -25.92
N LYS A 210 -0.89 -22.28 -26.83
CA LYS A 210 -2.13 -22.73 -27.52
C LYS A 210 -1.90 -23.93 -28.43
N ALA A 211 -0.73 -24.05 -29.05
CA ALA A 211 -0.38 -25.20 -29.88
C ALA A 211 -0.47 -26.52 -29.09
N ILE A 212 -0.13 -26.48 -27.80
CA ILE A 212 -0.22 -27.63 -26.89
C ILE A 212 -1.59 -27.69 -26.20
N ARG A 213 -2.15 -26.52 -25.84
CA ARG A 213 -3.42 -26.36 -25.12
C ARG A 213 -4.40 -25.49 -25.93
N PRO A 214 -5.18 -26.06 -26.86
CA PRO A 214 -6.05 -25.28 -27.75
C PRO A 214 -7.08 -24.38 -27.05
N LYS A 215 -7.57 -24.77 -25.85
CA LYS A 215 -8.51 -23.95 -25.07
C LYS A 215 -7.83 -22.94 -24.13
N ALA A 216 -6.51 -22.74 -24.23
CA ALA A 216 -5.80 -21.68 -23.51
C ALA A 216 -6.19 -20.31 -24.09
N HIS A 217 -6.82 -19.48 -23.25
CA HIS A 217 -7.32 -18.18 -23.68
C HIS A 217 -7.32 -17.17 -22.54
N LEU A 218 -6.60 -16.07 -22.74
CA LEU A 218 -6.62 -14.92 -21.84
C LEU A 218 -7.81 -14.01 -22.18
N ASN A 219 -8.57 -13.63 -21.17
CA ASN A 219 -9.60 -12.62 -21.35
C ASN A 219 -8.98 -11.22 -21.59
N ARG A 220 -9.80 -10.27 -22.06
CA ARG A 220 -9.32 -8.89 -22.37
C ARG A 220 -8.62 -8.21 -21.19
N ARG A 221 -9.08 -8.44 -19.94
CA ARG A 221 -8.49 -7.83 -18.73
C ARG A 221 -7.11 -8.44 -18.43
N GLN A 222 -7.00 -9.76 -18.48
CA GLN A 222 -5.74 -10.52 -18.30
C GLN A 222 -4.69 -10.10 -19.34
N ARG A 223 -5.08 -10.01 -20.61
CA ARG A 223 -4.16 -9.60 -21.69
C ARG A 223 -3.65 -8.17 -21.50
N ARG A 224 -4.54 -7.20 -21.19
CA ARG A 224 -4.13 -5.81 -20.93
C ARG A 224 -3.20 -5.71 -19.71
N ALA A 225 -3.52 -6.42 -18.63
CA ALA A 225 -2.69 -6.42 -17.43
C ALA A 225 -1.28 -6.96 -17.71
N LEU A 226 -1.19 -8.06 -18.48
CA LEU A 226 0.09 -8.65 -18.84
C LEU A 226 0.93 -7.73 -19.74
N LEU A 227 0.32 -7.06 -20.72
CA LEU A 227 0.98 -6.06 -21.56
C LEU A 227 1.47 -4.85 -20.75
N ARG A 228 0.68 -4.38 -19.77
CA ARG A 228 1.10 -3.31 -18.87
C ARG A 228 2.34 -3.72 -18.06
N PHE A 229 2.34 -4.92 -17.47
CA PHE A 229 3.49 -5.42 -16.71
C PHE A 229 4.76 -5.54 -17.58
N GLN A 230 4.59 -5.89 -18.85
CA GLN A 230 5.67 -5.89 -19.84
C GLN A 230 6.24 -4.48 -20.06
N GLN A 231 5.40 -3.48 -20.30
CA GLN A 231 5.84 -2.09 -20.54
C GLN A 231 6.60 -1.50 -19.36
N GLU A 232 6.21 -1.86 -18.14
CA GLU A 232 6.89 -1.38 -16.93
C GLU A 232 8.29 -2.03 -16.72
N GLY A 233 8.67 -3.06 -17.48
CA GLY A 233 9.95 -3.76 -17.33
C GLY A 233 10.06 -4.58 -16.03
N THR A 234 8.91 -5.08 -15.53
CA THR A 234 8.78 -5.48 -14.12
C THR A 234 8.89 -6.97 -13.85
N LEU A 235 8.84 -7.83 -14.86
CA LEU A 235 8.85 -9.28 -14.70
C LEU A 235 10.29 -9.82 -14.49
N ARG A 236 10.86 -9.52 -13.32
CA ARG A 236 12.17 -10.03 -12.89
C ARG A 236 12.05 -11.42 -12.25
N LEU A 237 12.91 -12.35 -12.66
CA LEU A 237 12.90 -13.72 -12.13
C LEU A 237 13.59 -13.84 -10.77
N GLU A 238 14.53 -12.94 -10.48
CA GLU A 238 15.16 -12.83 -9.17
C GLU A 238 14.33 -11.98 -8.21
N ARG A 239 14.44 -12.28 -6.91
CA ARG A 239 13.77 -11.49 -5.88
C ARG A 239 14.49 -10.16 -5.69
N PRO A 240 13.80 -9.01 -5.79
CA PRO A 240 14.37 -7.72 -5.48
C PRO A 240 14.89 -7.67 -4.03
N ILE A 241 15.95 -6.90 -3.80
CA ILE A 241 16.58 -6.74 -2.49
C ILE A 241 15.90 -5.59 -1.75
N ALA A 242 15.28 -5.89 -0.61
CA ALA A 242 14.70 -4.89 0.26
C ALA A 242 15.52 -4.70 1.54
N TRP A 243 15.92 -3.46 1.80
CA TRP A 243 16.62 -3.09 3.03
C TRP A 243 15.64 -2.55 4.05
N ILE A 244 15.43 -3.27 5.15
CA ILE A 244 14.59 -2.80 6.25
C ILE A 244 15.47 -2.12 7.29
N ILE A 245 15.21 -0.83 7.53
CA ILE A 245 15.87 -0.04 8.57
C ILE A 245 14.86 0.21 9.69
N ALA A 246 14.98 -0.57 10.76
CA ALA A 246 13.99 -0.61 11.84
C ALA A 246 14.45 0.10 13.11
N ASN A 247 13.55 0.87 13.72
CA ASN A 247 13.72 1.42 15.06
C ASN A 247 12.97 0.58 16.11
N PRO A 248 13.68 -0.27 16.88
CA PRO A 248 13.04 -1.16 17.85
C PRO A 248 12.41 -0.43 19.06
N ALA A 249 12.70 0.87 19.24
CA ALA A 249 12.15 1.68 20.31
C ALA A 249 10.87 2.45 19.91
N ALA A 250 10.53 2.51 18.62
CA ALA A 250 9.40 3.29 18.12
C ALA A 250 8.02 2.74 18.56
N GLY A 251 7.06 3.65 18.76
CA GLY A 251 5.62 3.40 18.91
C GLY A 251 5.23 2.25 19.85
N GLY A 252 5.82 2.20 21.04
CA GLY A 252 5.52 1.14 22.02
C GLY A 252 6.23 -0.19 21.73
N LYS A 253 7.37 -0.15 21.04
CA LYS A 253 8.18 -1.32 20.66
C LYS A 253 7.45 -2.26 19.70
N LYS A 254 6.55 -1.73 18.84
CA LYS A 254 5.80 -2.50 17.83
C LYS A 254 6.72 -3.37 16.97
N TRP A 255 7.88 -2.87 16.56
CA TRP A 255 8.85 -3.69 15.80
C TRP A 255 9.19 -5.01 16.50
N ARG A 256 9.46 -5.00 17.82
CA ARG A 256 9.77 -6.22 18.57
C ARG A 256 8.62 -7.22 18.60
N LYS A 257 7.39 -6.74 18.51
CA LYS A 257 6.19 -7.59 18.52
C LYS A 257 5.89 -8.19 17.14
N TYR A 258 6.25 -7.49 16.08
CA TYR A 258 5.80 -7.82 14.71
C TYR A 258 6.95 -8.10 13.74
N SER A 259 8.23 -8.05 14.13
CA SER A 259 9.36 -8.20 13.21
C SER A 259 9.35 -9.53 12.47
N ASP A 260 9.04 -10.64 13.14
CA ASP A 260 9.06 -11.97 12.52
C ASP A 260 7.92 -12.12 11.53
N TYR A 261 6.75 -11.57 11.89
CA TYR A 261 5.59 -11.51 11.01
C TYR A 261 5.86 -10.64 9.76
N ILE A 262 6.39 -9.43 9.94
CA ILE A 262 6.74 -8.50 8.86
C ILE A 262 7.77 -9.14 7.93
N GLN A 263 8.83 -9.73 8.48
CA GLN A 263 9.87 -10.38 7.67
C GLN A 263 9.29 -11.57 6.90
N THR A 264 8.45 -12.40 7.53
CA THR A 264 7.79 -13.50 6.86
C THR A 264 6.91 -13.00 5.71
N TYR A 265 6.11 -11.96 5.95
CA TYR A 265 5.22 -11.36 4.95
C TYR A 265 6.03 -10.76 3.78
N LEU A 266 7.02 -9.92 4.05
CA LEU A 266 7.77 -9.23 2.99
C LEU A 266 8.75 -10.16 2.26
N SER A 267 9.19 -11.26 2.89
CA SER A 267 10.03 -12.26 2.24
C SER A 267 9.34 -12.96 1.07
N GLU A 268 8.00 -12.83 0.96
CA GLU A 268 7.22 -13.32 -0.17
C GLU A 268 7.60 -12.64 -1.49
N GLY A 269 7.94 -11.35 -1.46
CA GLY A 269 8.27 -10.57 -2.65
C GLY A 269 9.72 -10.13 -2.73
N TYR A 270 10.43 -10.11 -1.60
CA TYR A 270 11.77 -9.53 -1.49
C TYR A 270 12.77 -10.47 -0.82
N ARG A 271 14.05 -10.33 -1.20
CA ARG A 271 15.17 -10.78 -0.39
C ARG A 271 15.48 -9.70 0.64
N LEU A 272 15.27 -10.01 1.92
CA LEU A 272 15.33 -9.01 2.99
C LEU A 272 16.75 -8.89 3.57
N VAL A 273 17.20 -7.65 3.76
CA VAL A 273 18.35 -7.30 4.59
C VAL A 273 17.86 -6.39 5.70
N VAL A 274 17.96 -6.84 6.96
CA VAL A 274 17.35 -6.15 8.10
C VAL A 274 18.41 -5.54 9.00
N HIS A 275 18.29 -4.23 9.25
CA HIS A 275 19.13 -3.49 10.19
C HIS A 275 18.29 -2.82 11.26
N GLN A 276 18.75 -2.88 12.51
CA GLN A 276 18.09 -2.23 13.64
C GLN A 276 18.95 -1.10 14.20
N THR A 277 18.33 0.05 14.47
CA THR A 277 19.00 1.19 15.08
C THR A 277 18.02 2.06 15.86
N ARG A 278 18.47 2.64 16.98
CA ARG A 278 17.70 3.63 17.75
C ARG A 278 18.05 5.07 17.38
N HIS A 279 19.08 5.27 16.55
CA HIS A 279 19.64 6.58 16.22
C HIS A 279 19.33 6.96 14.77
N ASN A 280 18.64 8.08 14.56
CA ASN A 280 18.28 8.60 13.24
C ASN A 280 19.52 8.81 12.34
N ARG A 281 20.64 9.28 12.90
CA ARG A 281 21.91 9.43 12.15
C ARG A 281 22.38 8.10 11.54
N ARG A 282 22.24 7.00 12.27
CA ARG A 282 22.60 5.67 11.79
C ARG A 282 21.57 5.13 10.80
N SER A 283 20.29 5.48 10.92
CA SER A 283 19.27 5.17 9.90
C SER A 283 19.62 5.77 8.55
N TYR A 284 20.03 7.05 8.52
CA TYR A 284 20.50 7.71 7.31
C TYR A 284 21.73 7.00 6.71
N GLN A 285 22.74 6.68 7.52
CA GLN A 285 23.95 5.98 7.05
C GLN A 285 23.63 4.59 6.47
N LEU A 286 22.71 3.85 7.08
CA LEU A 286 22.26 2.55 6.60
C LEU A 286 21.51 2.68 5.26
N ALA A 287 20.71 3.73 5.08
CA ALA A 287 20.02 3.99 3.83
C ALA A 287 21.00 4.36 2.70
N CYS A 288 21.99 5.21 2.98
CA CYS A 288 23.08 5.47 2.02
C CYS A 288 23.83 4.18 1.64
N ARG A 289 24.09 3.30 2.62
CA ARG A 289 24.70 1.99 2.37
C ARG A 289 23.81 1.12 1.48
N ALA A 290 22.50 1.07 1.74
CA ALA A 290 21.55 0.32 0.92
C ALA A 290 21.58 0.75 -0.55
N ILE A 291 21.61 2.07 -0.80
CA ILE A 291 21.75 2.64 -2.16
C ILE A 291 23.05 2.19 -2.81
N SER A 292 24.18 2.30 -2.08
CA SER A 292 25.50 1.87 -2.61
C SER A 292 25.59 0.37 -2.90
N GLN A 293 24.73 -0.44 -2.28
CA GLN A 293 24.62 -1.88 -2.49
C GLN A 293 23.48 -2.26 -3.45
N HIS A 294 22.98 -1.28 -4.22
CA HIS A 294 21.94 -1.46 -5.24
C HIS A 294 20.66 -2.11 -4.70
N ALA A 295 20.22 -1.70 -3.51
CA ALA A 295 18.91 -2.10 -3.00
C ALA A 295 17.79 -1.64 -3.96
N ASP A 296 16.86 -2.55 -4.28
CA ASP A 296 15.69 -2.23 -5.10
C ASP A 296 14.67 -1.38 -4.33
N ILE A 297 14.67 -1.46 -3.00
CA ILE A 297 13.83 -0.66 -2.11
C ILE A 297 14.50 -0.52 -0.74
N VAL A 298 14.31 0.64 -0.10
CA VAL A 298 14.65 0.84 1.32
C VAL A 298 13.38 1.10 2.10
N ILE A 299 13.15 0.30 3.14
CA ILE A 299 11.95 0.31 3.98
C ILE A 299 12.28 0.93 5.33
N ALA A 300 11.66 2.06 5.64
CA ALA A 300 11.75 2.70 6.95
C ALA A 300 10.71 2.10 7.91
N ALA A 301 11.15 1.41 8.95
CA ALA A 301 10.27 0.81 9.96
C ALA A 301 10.38 1.53 11.31
N GLY A 302 9.58 2.57 11.51
CA GLY A 302 9.66 3.42 12.69
C GLY A 302 8.60 4.51 12.70
N GLY A 303 8.86 5.57 13.47
CA GLY A 303 8.08 6.81 13.42
C GLY A 303 8.72 7.87 12.52
N ASP A 304 8.21 9.09 12.59
CA ASP A 304 8.55 10.19 11.67
C ASP A 304 10.06 10.47 11.58
N GLY A 305 10.79 10.48 12.69
CA GLY A 305 12.25 10.69 12.65
C GLY A 305 13.03 9.56 11.96
N THR A 306 12.56 8.31 12.03
CA THR A 306 13.18 7.20 11.29
C THR A 306 12.85 7.30 9.81
N ILE A 307 11.61 7.65 9.48
CA ILE A 307 11.15 7.86 8.10
C ILE A 307 11.93 9.02 7.46
N ASN A 308 12.01 10.18 8.11
CA ASN A 308 12.75 11.34 7.63
C ASN A 308 14.23 11.02 7.39
N ALA A 309 14.88 10.31 8.32
CA ALA A 309 16.28 9.94 8.17
C ALA A 309 16.55 9.03 6.95
N VAL A 310 15.66 8.09 6.66
CA VAL A 310 15.76 7.22 5.48
C VAL A 310 15.41 7.99 4.21
N ALA A 311 14.30 8.72 4.20
CA ALA A 311 13.86 9.55 3.08
C ALA A 311 14.94 10.53 2.63
N ARG A 312 15.61 11.20 3.58
CA ARG A 312 16.73 12.12 3.30
C ARG A 312 17.86 11.47 2.51
N ALA A 313 18.13 10.17 2.72
CA ALA A 313 19.15 9.46 1.95
C ALA A 313 18.68 9.10 0.54
N LEU A 314 17.38 8.91 0.35
CA LEU A 314 16.76 8.48 -0.91
C LEU A 314 16.36 9.65 -1.83
N ILE A 315 16.35 10.89 -1.32
CA ILE A 315 16.08 12.08 -2.13
C ILE A 315 17.04 12.14 -3.32
N ASN A 316 16.48 12.41 -4.50
CA ASN A 316 17.14 12.43 -5.81
C ASN A 316 17.78 11.09 -6.19
N THR A 317 17.24 9.98 -5.70
CA THR A 317 17.63 8.63 -6.11
C THR A 317 16.45 7.90 -6.75
N ALA A 318 16.75 6.90 -7.57
CA ALA A 318 15.72 6.03 -8.16
C ALA A 318 15.20 4.96 -7.19
N THR A 319 15.81 4.82 -6.00
CA THR A 319 15.43 3.78 -5.03
C THR A 319 14.18 4.22 -4.25
N PRO A 320 13.04 3.53 -4.38
CA PRO A 320 11.81 3.90 -3.69
C PRO A 320 11.90 3.69 -2.17
N LEU A 321 11.19 4.55 -1.46
CA LEU A 321 10.93 4.45 -0.03
C LEU A 321 9.69 3.58 0.24
N GLY A 322 9.86 2.50 1.02
CA GLY A 322 8.75 1.81 1.67
C GLY A 322 8.58 2.31 3.11
N ILE A 323 7.33 2.42 3.60
CA ILE A 323 7.09 2.85 4.98
C ILE A 323 6.33 1.77 5.76
N LEU A 324 6.88 1.40 6.92
CA LEU A 324 6.17 0.68 7.97
C LEU A 324 5.90 1.65 9.14
N PRO A 325 4.67 2.17 9.28
CA PRO A 325 4.32 3.22 10.25
C PRO A 325 4.23 2.67 11.69
N LEU A 326 5.39 2.39 12.27
CA LEU A 326 5.52 1.81 13.62
C LEU A 326 5.66 2.87 14.71
N GLY A 327 5.56 4.15 14.38
CA GLY A 327 5.55 5.27 15.31
C GLY A 327 4.19 5.55 15.94
N THR A 328 4.13 6.63 16.71
CA THR A 328 2.91 7.12 17.38
C THR A 328 2.13 8.12 16.52
N ALA A 329 2.84 9.02 15.83
CA ALA A 329 2.23 10.08 15.01
C ALA A 329 2.14 9.70 13.53
N ASN A 330 3.22 9.20 12.91
CA ASN A 330 3.26 8.72 11.52
C ASN A 330 2.65 9.74 10.53
N ALA A 331 2.97 11.02 10.73
CA ALA A 331 2.37 12.14 10.04
C ALA A 331 2.56 12.06 8.52
N LEU A 332 3.73 11.63 8.04
CA LEU A 332 3.94 11.46 6.59
C LEU A 332 2.98 10.43 5.98
N CYS A 333 2.75 9.30 6.64
CA CYS A 333 1.76 8.33 6.16
C CYS A 333 0.35 8.91 6.16
N HIS A 334 -0.03 9.68 7.18
CA HIS A 334 -1.35 10.33 7.21
C HIS A 334 -1.53 11.38 6.11
N ALA A 335 -0.47 12.10 5.74
CA ALA A 335 -0.50 13.06 4.64
C ALA A 335 -0.66 12.34 3.29
N LEU A 336 0.11 11.26 3.06
CA LEU A 336 0.15 10.58 1.77
C LEU A 336 -1.01 9.60 1.54
N TRP A 337 -1.51 8.97 2.62
CA TRP A 337 -2.50 7.90 2.56
C TRP A 337 -3.79 8.30 3.32
N GLY A 338 -4.00 9.58 3.58
CA GLY A 338 -5.21 10.11 4.22
C GLY A 338 -5.56 9.47 5.57
N ILE A 339 -6.83 9.62 6.00
CA ILE A 339 -7.28 9.17 7.34
C ILE A 339 -7.40 7.63 7.46
N LYS A 340 -7.53 6.94 6.32
CA LYS A 340 -7.65 5.47 6.23
C LYS A 340 -6.43 4.76 6.84
N THR A 341 -5.29 5.44 6.93
CA THR A 341 -4.07 5.04 7.66
C THR A 341 -4.26 4.65 9.12
N LYS A 342 -5.21 5.23 9.85
CA LYS A 342 -5.49 4.80 11.24
C LYS A 342 -6.05 3.38 11.30
N LEU A 343 -6.65 2.93 10.21
CA LEU A 343 -7.14 1.56 10.01
C LEU A 343 -6.11 0.69 9.28
N LEU A 344 -5.03 1.26 8.72
CA LEU A 344 -3.94 0.48 8.16
C LEU A 344 -3.22 -0.26 9.28
N ASN A 345 -3.51 -1.55 9.36
CA ASN A 345 -2.72 -2.49 10.13
C ASN A 345 -1.38 -2.72 9.44
N ILE A 346 -0.51 -3.47 10.12
CA ILE A 346 0.81 -3.84 9.59
C ILE A 346 0.68 -4.59 8.25
N ASP A 347 -0.38 -5.37 8.08
CA ASP A 347 -0.66 -6.10 6.83
C ASP A 347 -0.83 -5.12 5.66
N ALA A 348 -1.65 -4.09 5.84
CA ALA A 348 -1.91 -3.11 4.79
C ALA A 348 -0.63 -2.32 4.43
N ALA A 349 0.25 -2.02 5.39
CA ALA A 349 1.55 -1.41 5.09
C ALA A 349 2.48 -2.37 4.34
N CYS A 350 2.47 -3.67 4.69
CA CYS A 350 3.20 -4.69 3.93
C CYS A 350 2.64 -4.85 2.51
N ASP A 351 1.32 -4.73 2.34
CA ASP A 351 0.68 -4.75 1.04
C ASP A 351 1.10 -3.57 0.17
N VAL A 352 1.19 -2.35 0.73
CA VAL A 352 1.74 -1.20 0.00
C VAL A 352 3.17 -1.47 -0.44
N ILE A 353 3.98 -2.11 0.40
CA ILE A 353 5.37 -2.43 0.07
C ILE A 353 5.47 -3.50 -1.03
N LEU A 354 4.55 -4.46 -1.07
CA LEU A 354 4.56 -5.56 -2.04
C LEU A 354 3.87 -5.18 -3.35
N ASP A 355 2.73 -4.49 -3.28
CA ASP A 355 1.79 -4.27 -4.38
C ASP A 355 1.70 -2.80 -4.81
N GLY A 356 2.21 -1.88 -3.99
CA GLY A 356 2.13 -0.44 -4.26
C GLY A 356 2.97 -0.03 -5.46
N SER A 357 2.56 1.07 -6.08
CA SER A 357 3.30 1.69 -7.17
C SER A 357 4.20 2.80 -6.61
N PRO A 358 5.42 2.97 -7.13
CA PRO A 358 6.24 4.13 -6.83
C PRO A 358 5.55 5.40 -7.33
N ARG A 359 5.24 6.32 -6.41
CA ARG A 359 4.83 7.71 -6.68
C ARG A 359 6.03 8.60 -6.41
N ILE A 360 6.27 9.59 -7.28
CA ILE A 360 7.30 10.59 -7.04
C ILE A 360 6.62 11.79 -6.39
N ILE A 361 7.15 12.22 -5.25
CA ILE A 361 6.66 13.36 -4.48
C ILE A 361 7.73 14.44 -4.36
N ASP A 362 7.28 15.64 -4.05
CA ASP A 362 8.11 16.77 -3.73
C ASP A 362 8.62 16.67 -2.30
N THR A 363 9.77 17.28 -2.07
CA THR A 363 10.29 17.54 -0.72
C THR A 363 10.75 18.98 -0.67
N ALA A 364 11.13 19.48 0.50
CA ALA A 364 11.72 20.81 0.60
C ALA A 364 13.01 20.80 1.42
N ARG A 365 13.75 21.91 1.35
CA ARG A 365 14.99 22.11 2.09
C ARG A 365 14.96 23.43 2.82
N CYS A 366 15.12 23.41 4.13
CA CYS A 366 15.25 24.57 5.00
C CYS A 366 16.66 24.63 5.59
N ASN A 367 17.47 25.63 5.24
CA ASN A 367 18.86 25.78 5.72
C ASN A 367 19.71 24.49 5.59
N GLY A 368 19.56 23.78 4.48
CA GLY A 368 20.25 22.51 4.23
C GLY A 368 19.66 21.28 4.92
N LYS A 369 18.57 21.42 5.68
CA LYS A 369 17.82 20.31 6.30
C LYS A 369 16.62 19.93 5.45
N THR A 370 16.37 18.63 5.31
CA THR A 370 15.19 18.10 4.60
C THR A 370 13.92 18.37 5.38
N VAL A 371 12.90 18.82 4.66
CA VAL A 371 11.52 19.01 5.10
C VAL A 371 10.67 18.08 4.24
N LEU A 372 9.97 17.14 4.87
CA LEU A 372 8.99 16.29 4.19
C LEU A 372 7.57 16.83 4.35
N LEU A 373 7.29 17.40 5.53
CA LEU A 373 5.97 17.87 5.89
C LEU A 373 5.95 19.40 5.94
N VAL A 374 6.47 19.98 7.02
CA VAL A 374 6.24 21.39 7.34
C VAL A 374 7.43 22.04 8.05
N VAL A 375 7.60 23.34 7.79
CA VAL A 375 8.36 24.27 8.62
C VAL A 375 7.38 25.14 9.40
N GLY A 376 7.52 25.20 10.72
CA GLY A 376 6.60 25.94 11.60
C GLY A 376 7.32 26.99 12.45
N ILE A 377 6.73 28.17 12.57
CA ILE A 377 7.22 29.30 13.36
C ILE A 377 6.07 29.79 14.26
N GLY A 378 6.38 30.14 15.52
CA GLY A 378 5.38 30.64 16.47
C GLY A 378 4.70 29.50 17.24
N PHE A 379 3.39 29.30 17.05
CA PHE A 379 2.62 28.32 17.83
C PHE A 379 3.23 26.92 17.77
N GLU A 380 3.63 26.45 16.59
CA GLU A 380 4.22 25.13 16.31
C GLU A 380 5.39 24.79 17.21
N GLN A 381 6.26 25.76 17.44
CA GLN A 381 7.41 25.64 18.33
C GLN A 381 6.99 25.52 19.80
N GLN A 382 6.00 26.31 20.23
CA GLN A 382 5.49 26.26 21.60
C GLN A 382 4.77 24.93 21.89
N MET A 383 4.11 24.35 20.88
CA MET A 383 3.44 23.04 20.98
C MET A 383 4.42 21.92 21.28
N ILE A 384 5.53 21.84 20.55
CA ILE A 384 6.51 20.74 20.71
C ILE A 384 7.26 20.86 22.05
N ARG A 385 7.58 22.08 22.49
CA ARG A 385 8.15 22.33 23.83
C ARG A 385 7.21 21.87 24.95
N HIS A 386 5.89 21.98 24.77
CA HIS A 386 4.89 21.47 25.71
C HIS A 386 4.71 19.96 25.65
N ALA A 387 4.65 19.38 24.45
CA ALA A 387 4.53 17.94 24.26
C ALA A 387 5.72 17.17 24.85
N ALA A 388 6.93 17.73 24.80
CA ALA A 388 8.12 17.16 25.45
C ALA A 388 8.00 17.10 26.99
N ARG A 389 7.23 18.01 27.61
CA ARG A 389 6.97 18.02 29.07
C ARG A 389 5.80 17.11 29.49
N ALA A 390 4.84 16.85 28.59
CA ALA A 390 3.62 16.08 28.88
C ALA A 390 3.72 14.57 28.59
N GLN A 391 4.95 14.03 28.54
CA GLN A 391 5.20 12.68 28.05
C GLN A 391 4.63 11.59 28.98
N LYS A 392 3.38 11.16 28.74
CA LYS A 392 2.85 9.85 29.18
C LYS A 392 1.60 9.31 28.46
N ASN A 393 0.99 9.99 27.49
CA ASN A 393 -0.25 9.50 26.85
C ASN A 393 -0.12 9.16 25.36
N GLN A 394 -0.76 8.05 24.96
CA GLN A 394 -0.74 7.41 23.64
C GLN A 394 -1.47 8.18 22.52
N PHE A 395 -1.83 9.44 22.73
CA PHE A 395 -2.71 10.20 21.83
C PHE A 395 -1.92 11.30 21.09
N GLY A 396 -0.97 10.90 20.23
CA GLY A 396 0.00 11.80 19.57
C GLY A 396 -0.61 13.02 18.86
N GLN A 397 -1.64 12.84 18.02
CA GLN A 397 -2.29 13.95 17.30
C GLN A 397 -3.17 14.82 18.21
N TRP A 398 -3.74 14.26 19.27
CA TRP A 398 -4.48 15.05 20.26
C TRP A 398 -3.56 15.93 21.10
N ALA A 399 -2.32 15.50 21.33
CA ALA A 399 -1.30 16.34 21.94
C ALA A 399 -0.93 17.53 21.05
N TYR A 400 -0.97 17.38 19.72
CA TYR A 400 -0.80 18.50 18.77
C TYR A 400 -1.93 19.52 18.93
N LEU A 401 -3.20 19.09 18.89
CA LEU A 401 -4.35 19.99 19.04
C LEU A 401 -4.43 20.65 20.43
N GLN A 402 -4.11 19.92 21.50
CA GLN A 402 -4.04 20.49 22.85
C GLN A 402 -2.88 21.49 22.99
N GLY A 403 -1.73 21.18 22.38
CA GLY A 403 -0.61 22.11 22.27
C GLY A 403 -1.00 23.39 21.58
N LEU A 404 -1.77 23.30 20.49
CA LEU A 404 -2.22 24.45 19.69
C LEU A 404 -3.09 25.38 20.52
N LEU A 405 -4.11 24.84 21.21
CA LEU A 405 -4.98 25.59 22.10
C LEU A 405 -4.19 26.27 23.25
N GLY A 406 -3.19 25.58 23.79
CA GLY A 406 -2.28 26.16 24.79
C GLY A 406 -1.41 27.29 24.23
N ALA A 407 -0.88 27.15 23.02
CA ALA A 407 -0.01 28.14 22.37
C ALA A 407 -0.77 29.42 21.99
N VAL A 408 -2.02 29.28 21.51
CA VAL A 408 -2.94 30.40 21.23
C VAL A 408 -3.10 31.31 22.44
N SER A 409 -3.08 30.76 23.66
CA SER A 409 -3.22 31.55 24.89
C SER A 409 -2.08 32.52 25.17
N ARG A 410 -0.88 32.29 24.59
CA ARG A 410 0.33 33.12 24.79
C ARG A 410 0.51 34.22 23.76
N ASN A 411 -0.07 34.07 22.57
CA ASN A 411 -0.20 35.07 21.50
C ASN A 411 1.05 35.94 21.24
N GLN A 412 2.25 35.34 21.27
CA GLN A 412 3.50 36.08 21.02
C GLN A 412 3.60 36.46 19.54
N THR A 413 3.73 37.74 19.27
CA THR A 413 3.91 38.26 17.92
C THR A 413 5.37 38.25 17.50
N ILE A 414 5.61 37.92 16.24
CA ILE A 414 6.92 37.83 15.61
C ILE A 414 6.93 38.76 14.39
N ASP A 415 7.97 39.59 14.29
CA ASP A 415 8.21 40.44 13.13
C ASP A 415 9.23 39.76 12.21
N LEU A 416 8.79 39.49 10.97
CA LEU A 416 9.56 38.81 9.95
C LEU A 416 9.70 39.70 8.71
N ARG A 417 10.84 39.64 8.04
CA ARG A 417 10.98 40.09 6.65
C ARG A 417 10.95 38.85 5.76
N VAL A 418 9.96 38.78 4.89
CA VAL A 418 9.66 37.59 4.09
C VAL A 418 9.76 37.92 2.62
N SER A 419 10.52 37.14 1.86
CA SER A 419 10.51 37.16 0.40
C SER A 419 9.93 35.85 -0.12
N PHE A 420 9.02 35.97 -1.09
CA PHE A 420 8.49 34.85 -1.85
C PHE A 420 9.11 34.92 -3.24
N GLU A 421 9.77 33.85 -3.67
CA GLU A 421 10.61 33.84 -4.88
C GLU A 421 11.68 34.96 -4.83
N ASP A 422 11.94 35.60 -5.98
CA ASP A 422 12.87 36.72 -6.14
C ASP A 422 12.25 38.10 -5.82
N GLN A 423 11.10 38.15 -5.17
CA GLN A 423 10.44 39.41 -4.82
C GLN A 423 11.15 40.14 -3.66
N ALA A 424 10.99 41.46 -3.62
CA ALA A 424 11.53 42.28 -2.54
C ALA A 424 10.96 41.84 -1.17
N PRO A 425 11.79 41.74 -0.10
CA PRO A 425 11.31 41.30 1.21
C PRO A 425 10.24 42.25 1.78
N GLN A 426 9.07 41.71 2.10
CA GLN A 426 7.97 42.42 2.75
C GLN A 426 7.95 42.19 4.26
N PRO A 427 7.61 43.22 5.06
CA PRO A 427 7.44 43.06 6.50
C PRO A 427 6.13 42.30 6.79
N ILE A 428 6.23 41.17 7.49
CA ILE A 428 5.10 40.38 7.97
C ILE A 428 5.17 40.30 9.49
N ARG A 429 4.11 40.77 10.13
CA ARG A 429 3.91 40.64 11.58
C ARG A 429 2.90 39.52 11.80
N THR A 430 3.28 38.48 12.55
CA THR A 430 2.46 37.25 12.66
C THR A 430 2.61 36.58 14.02
N THR A 431 1.62 35.78 14.42
CA THR A 431 1.67 34.93 15.63
C THR A 431 2.05 33.48 15.30
N SER A 432 1.79 33.03 14.09
CA SER A 432 2.23 31.74 13.56
C SER A 432 2.32 31.78 12.04
N MET A 433 3.35 31.15 11.51
CA MET A 433 3.55 30.92 10.09
C MET A 433 3.96 29.47 9.86
N VAL A 434 3.29 28.81 8.92
CA VAL A 434 3.58 27.44 8.49
C VAL A 434 3.89 27.45 6.99
N ILE A 435 4.97 26.78 6.62
CA ILE A 435 5.37 26.53 5.24
C ILE A 435 5.29 25.01 5.04
N ALA A 436 4.37 24.55 4.21
CA ALA A 436 4.06 23.13 4.05
C ALA A 436 4.41 22.62 2.66
N ASN A 437 5.05 21.45 2.62
CA ASN A 437 5.19 20.59 1.42
C ASN A 437 4.11 19.50 1.43
N ALA A 438 3.85 18.92 2.61
CA ALA A 438 2.80 17.95 2.83
C ALA A 438 2.30 18.09 4.26
N ALA A 439 1.02 17.85 4.52
CA ALA A 439 0.55 17.88 5.91
C ALA A 439 -0.68 16.98 6.11
N PRO A 440 -0.74 16.21 7.21
CA PRO A 440 -2.01 15.63 7.62
C PRO A 440 -3.05 16.72 7.82
N MET A 441 -4.32 16.44 7.54
CA MET A 441 -5.43 17.38 7.81
C MET A 441 -5.48 17.90 9.26
N THR A 442 -4.96 17.12 10.21
CA THR A 442 -4.89 17.55 11.62
C THR A 442 -3.92 18.71 11.87
N THR A 443 -3.07 19.04 10.90
CA THR A 443 -2.14 20.17 10.94
C THR A 443 -2.86 21.42 10.42
N LEU A 444 -3.82 21.93 11.20
CA LEU A 444 -4.78 22.97 10.76
C LEU A 444 -4.13 24.18 10.10
N LEU A 445 -3.01 24.67 10.65
CA LEU A 445 -2.28 25.82 10.13
C LEU A 445 -1.58 25.57 8.79
N ALA A 446 -1.44 24.33 8.36
CA ALA A 446 -0.97 23.98 7.03
C ALA A 446 -2.10 23.90 5.99
N GLN A 447 -3.37 24.05 6.39
CA GLN A 447 -4.55 23.83 5.54
C GLN A 447 -5.09 25.14 4.94
N GLY A 448 -4.20 26.06 4.55
CA GLY A 448 -4.56 27.41 4.14
C GLY A 448 -5.52 27.46 2.94
N ARG A 449 -5.45 26.49 2.03
CA ARG A 449 -6.39 26.39 0.91
C ARG A 449 -6.81 24.94 0.67
N GLY A 450 -7.09 24.23 1.76
CA GLY A 450 -7.22 22.77 1.74
C GLY A 450 -5.87 22.09 2.00
N GLN A 451 -5.77 20.80 1.63
CA GLN A 451 -4.56 20.00 1.89
C GLN A 451 -3.39 20.42 0.98
N PRO A 452 -2.17 20.57 1.52
CA PRO A 452 -1.00 20.82 0.70
C PRO A 452 -0.79 19.76 -0.37
N ASN A 453 -0.53 20.20 -1.59
CA ASN A 453 -0.29 19.32 -2.72
C ASN A 453 1.21 19.00 -2.82
N TYR A 454 1.57 17.78 -2.48
CA TYR A 454 2.97 17.34 -2.42
C TYR A 454 3.54 16.87 -3.77
N ILE A 455 2.90 17.19 -4.90
CA ILE A 455 3.37 16.87 -6.25
C ILE A 455 3.30 18.07 -7.23
N ASP A 456 2.94 19.27 -6.77
CA ASP A 456 2.76 20.45 -7.63
C ASP A 456 4.04 21.31 -7.78
N GLY A 457 5.10 20.99 -7.05
CA GLY A 457 6.37 21.71 -7.05
C GLY A 457 6.39 22.96 -6.17
N HIS A 458 5.33 23.25 -5.41
CA HIS A 458 5.17 24.46 -4.61
C HIS A 458 5.13 24.15 -3.10
N LEU A 459 5.34 25.20 -2.30
CA LEU A 459 5.13 25.20 -0.86
C LEU A 459 3.93 26.08 -0.52
N ASP A 460 3.08 25.58 0.36
CA ASP A 460 1.93 26.31 0.88
C ASP A 460 2.33 27.09 2.13
N VAL A 461 2.30 28.42 2.03
CA VAL A 461 2.67 29.33 3.11
C VAL A 461 1.42 29.94 3.70
N THR A 462 1.12 29.59 4.94
CA THR A 462 -0.04 30.10 5.69
C THR A 462 0.44 30.85 6.91
N TRP A 463 -0.09 32.04 7.16
CA TRP A 463 0.23 32.80 8.37
C TRP A 463 -0.97 33.53 8.94
N LEU A 464 -0.93 33.74 10.26
CA LEU A 464 -1.99 34.43 10.99
C LEU A 464 -1.63 35.88 11.26
N THR A 465 -2.60 36.76 11.10
CA THR A 465 -2.47 38.15 11.56
C THR A 465 -2.62 38.21 13.08
N PRO A 466 -1.80 38.98 13.80
CA PRO A 466 -1.94 39.13 15.25
C PRO A 466 -3.29 39.76 15.56
N SER A 467 -4.18 39.02 16.23
CA SER A 467 -5.42 39.59 16.77
C SER A 467 -5.22 40.08 18.21
N MET A 468 -5.96 41.13 18.54
CA MET A 468 -6.14 41.70 19.88
C MET A 468 -6.94 40.78 20.82
N SER A 469 -7.70 39.80 20.31
CA SER A 469 -8.60 38.93 21.09
C SER A 469 -8.34 37.44 20.87
N LYS A 470 -8.43 36.67 21.96
CA LYS A 470 -8.36 35.19 21.94
C LYS A 470 -9.50 34.57 21.12
N ALA A 471 -10.65 35.24 21.06
CA ALA A 471 -11.82 34.76 20.30
C ALA A 471 -11.56 34.77 18.80
N ASP A 472 -10.90 35.81 18.27
CA ASP A 472 -10.60 35.91 16.85
C ASP A 472 -9.54 34.89 16.41
N THR A 473 -8.57 34.60 17.29
CA THR A 473 -7.57 33.55 17.02
C THR A 473 -8.23 32.17 17.01
N ALA A 474 -9.17 31.92 17.92
CA ALA A 474 -9.96 30.69 17.93
C ALA A 474 -10.86 30.58 16.68
N LEU A 475 -11.46 31.69 16.24
CA LEU A 475 -12.25 31.75 15.01
C LEU A 475 -11.39 31.46 13.78
N SER A 476 -10.19 32.04 13.69
CA SER A 476 -9.25 31.79 12.59
C SER A 476 -8.85 30.31 12.49
N LEU A 477 -8.64 29.66 13.63
CA LEU A 477 -8.37 28.22 13.67
C LEU A 477 -9.59 27.38 13.31
N ALA A 478 -10.80 27.80 13.70
CA ALA A 478 -12.04 27.16 13.31
C ALA A 478 -12.30 27.28 11.80
N GLU A 479 -11.99 28.44 11.21
CA GLU A 479 -12.05 28.67 9.76
C GLU A 479 -11.06 27.76 9.01
N LEU A 480 -9.83 27.62 9.49
CA LEU A 480 -8.85 26.69 8.90
C LEU A 480 -9.29 25.22 9.00
N ALA A 481 -9.90 24.83 10.11
CA ALA A 481 -10.48 23.50 10.26
C ALA A 481 -11.64 23.27 9.28
N LEU A 482 -12.46 24.30 9.02
CA LEU A 482 -13.53 24.24 8.03
C LEU A 482 -12.99 24.21 6.60
N ALA A 483 -11.96 25.01 6.29
CA ALA A 483 -11.29 25.05 4.99
C ALA A 483 -10.65 23.70 4.64
N SER A 484 -10.08 23.00 5.63
CA SER A 484 -9.58 21.63 5.47
C SER A 484 -10.66 20.61 5.07
N LEU A 485 -11.94 20.90 5.32
CA LEU A 485 -13.07 20.01 5.04
C LEU A 485 -13.85 20.39 3.78
N PHE A 486 -13.85 21.67 3.40
CA PHE A 486 -14.74 22.22 2.37
C PHE A 486 -14.05 23.08 1.31
N GLU A 487 -12.70 23.15 1.29
CA GLU A 487 -11.89 23.96 0.35
C GLU A 487 -12.36 25.43 0.23
N THR A 488 -12.90 25.98 1.31
CA THR A 488 -13.46 27.33 1.34
C THR A 488 -12.36 28.40 1.41
N ARG A 489 -12.68 29.60 0.91
CA ARG A 489 -11.80 30.77 1.03
C ARG A 489 -11.57 31.12 2.51
N LEU A 490 -10.31 31.37 2.86
CA LEU A 490 -9.88 31.82 4.18
C LEU A 490 -10.61 33.08 4.63
N GLY A 491 -10.84 33.20 5.95
CA GLY A 491 -11.39 34.40 6.55
C GLY A 491 -10.37 35.50 6.79
N ARG A 492 -10.81 36.56 7.46
CA ARG A 492 -10.16 37.89 7.49
C ARG A 492 -8.78 37.94 8.16
N PHE A 493 -8.42 36.92 8.93
CA PHE A 493 -7.21 36.90 9.79
C PHE A 493 -6.18 35.86 9.37
N THR A 494 -6.45 35.11 8.30
CA THR A 494 -5.53 34.09 7.78
C THR A 494 -5.11 34.48 6.38
N HIS A 495 -3.82 34.41 6.13
CA HIS A 495 -3.22 34.69 4.83
C HIS A 495 -2.61 33.42 4.26
N TYR A 496 -2.56 33.36 2.94
CA TYR A 496 -2.05 32.23 2.20
C TYR A 496 -1.31 32.68 0.94
N GLN A 497 -0.20 32.01 0.64
CA GLN A 497 0.54 32.18 -0.59
C GLN A 497 1.27 30.87 -0.96
N GLN A 498 1.37 30.58 -2.25
CA GLN A 498 2.23 29.51 -2.77
C GLN A 498 3.56 30.10 -3.26
N ALA A 499 4.65 29.37 -3.03
CA ALA A 499 5.97 29.71 -3.55
C ALA A 499 6.88 28.49 -3.65
N THR A 500 7.81 28.49 -4.60
CA THR A 500 8.88 27.50 -4.71
C THR A 500 10.06 27.86 -3.80
N HIS A 501 10.27 29.14 -3.51
CA HIS A 501 11.30 29.64 -2.60
C HIS A 501 10.73 30.65 -1.61
N VAL A 502 11.00 30.44 -0.33
CA VAL A 502 10.64 31.34 0.77
C VAL A 502 11.88 31.66 1.56
N SER A 503 12.21 32.94 1.69
CA SER A 503 13.31 33.41 2.55
C SER A 503 12.77 34.31 3.64
N LEU A 504 13.14 33.99 4.88
CA LEU A 504 12.68 34.65 6.09
C LEU A 504 13.87 35.22 6.86
N HIS A 505 13.71 36.44 7.37
CA HIS A 505 14.67 37.08 8.24
C HIS A 505 13.99 37.71 9.44
N ALA A 506 14.35 37.26 10.65
CA ALA A 506 13.89 37.85 11.89
C ALA A 506 14.91 38.86 12.42
N SER A 507 14.46 39.85 13.21
CA SER A 507 15.36 40.83 13.85
C SER A 507 16.26 40.19 14.91
N ARG A 508 15.79 39.14 15.56
CA ARG A 508 16.51 38.31 16.54
C ARG A 508 16.40 36.84 16.13
N PRO A 509 17.34 35.97 16.55
CA PRO A 509 17.18 34.54 16.37
C PRO A 509 15.85 34.04 16.92
N ILE A 510 15.14 33.25 16.13
CA ILE A 510 13.86 32.63 16.47
C ILE A 510 14.02 31.13 16.52
N ASP A 511 13.20 30.50 17.34
CA ASP A 511 13.04 29.06 17.27
C ASP A 511 12.03 28.70 16.19
N TYR A 512 12.31 27.62 15.47
CA TYR A 512 11.43 27.08 14.44
C TYR A 512 11.46 25.56 14.47
N VAL A 513 10.52 24.97 13.76
CA VAL A 513 10.32 23.52 13.72
C VAL A 513 10.45 23.05 12.28
N ILE A 514 11.14 21.92 12.07
CA ILE A 514 11.08 21.16 10.83
C ILE A 514 10.57 19.76 11.17
N ASP A 515 9.44 19.34 10.60
CA ASP A 515 8.87 17.98 10.77
C ASP A 515 8.78 17.50 12.24
N GLY A 516 8.61 18.42 13.19
CA GLY A 516 8.55 18.12 14.62
C GLY A 516 9.87 18.24 15.40
N GLU A 517 10.99 18.53 14.75
CA GLU A 517 12.29 18.78 15.38
C GLU A 517 12.56 20.29 15.53
N LEU A 518 13.09 20.70 16.69
CA LEU A 518 13.32 22.11 17.04
C LEU A 518 14.70 22.59 16.56
N TYR A 519 14.73 23.76 15.95
CA TYR A 519 15.91 24.45 15.47
C TYR A 519 15.88 25.93 15.90
N HIS A 520 17.02 26.60 15.78
CA HIS A 520 17.19 28.00 16.20
C HIS A 520 18.08 28.74 15.21
N ASP A 521 17.55 29.80 14.59
CA ASP A 521 18.29 30.63 13.62
C ASP A 521 17.59 31.98 13.45
N ARG A 522 18.30 32.97 12.87
CA ARG A 522 17.74 34.27 12.49
C ARG A 522 17.25 34.29 11.05
N LYS A 523 17.83 33.46 10.18
CA LYS A 523 17.50 33.40 8.75
C LYS A 523 17.03 32.01 8.39
N LEU A 524 15.95 31.89 7.63
CA LEU A 524 15.50 30.63 7.06
C LEU A 524 15.44 30.78 5.54
N ASP A 525 16.07 29.86 4.82
CA ASP A 525 16.00 29.72 3.36
C ASP A 525 15.34 28.38 3.06
N ILE A 526 14.10 28.42 2.57
CA ILE A 526 13.24 27.26 2.37
C ILE A 526 12.93 27.12 0.88
N ARG A 527 13.32 26.00 0.27
CA ARG A 527 13.15 25.75 -1.16
C ARG A 527 12.47 24.43 -1.42
N ALA A 528 11.47 24.43 -2.31
CA ALA A 528 10.90 23.22 -2.87
C ALA A 528 11.96 22.45 -3.67
N GLN A 529 11.81 21.13 -3.69
CA GLN A 529 12.56 20.18 -4.48
C GLN A 529 11.54 19.32 -5.24
N PRO A 530 11.09 19.78 -6.42
CA PRO A 530 10.09 19.07 -7.19
C PRO A 530 10.56 17.66 -7.56
N GLN A 531 9.64 16.70 -7.52
CA GLN A 531 9.82 15.31 -7.96
C GLN A 531 11.06 14.62 -7.38
N SER A 532 11.35 14.88 -6.11
CA SER A 532 12.64 14.54 -5.51
C SER A 532 12.66 13.25 -4.71
N LEU A 533 11.52 12.67 -4.34
CA LEU A 533 11.47 11.42 -3.56
C LEU A 533 10.48 10.41 -4.16
N SER A 534 10.96 9.22 -4.48
CA SER A 534 10.10 8.09 -4.86
C SER A 534 9.63 7.34 -3.61
N ILE A 535 8.32 7.11 -3.49
CA ILE A 535 7.68 6.44 -2.36
C ILE A 535 6.63 5.43 -2.84
N LEU A 536 6.53 4.28 -2.17
CA LEU A 536 5.44 3.35 -2.44
C LEU A 536 4.13 3.84 -1.84
N SER A 537 3.11 3.94 -2.69
CA SER A 537 1.76 4.36 -2.31
C SER A 537 0.73 3.28 -2.61
N PRO A 538 -0.35 3.20 -1.81
CA PRO A 538 -1.44 2.27 -2.07
C PRO A 538 -2.18 2.64 -3.36
N PRO A 539 -2.72 1.66 -4.09
CA PRO A 539 -3.38 1.89 -5.38
C PRO A 539 -4.67 2.71 -5.31
N TRP A 540 -5.26 2.91 -4.13
CA TRP A 540 -6.45 3.77 -3.97
C TRP A 540 -6.09 5.24 -3.68
N ALA A 541 -4.81 5.55 -3.42
CA ALA A 541 -4.39 6.95 -3.24
C ALA A 541 -4.50 7.76 -4.56
N ASP A 542 -4.71 7.08 -5.68
CA ASP A 542 -4.96 7.71 -6.98
C ASP A 542 -6.42 8.21 -7.13
N ASP A 543 -7.37 7.65 -6.37
CA ASP A 543 -8.81 7.92 -6.52
C ASP A 543 -9.25 9.25 -5.87
N ASP A 544 -8.51 9.77 -4.87
CA ASP A 544 -8.90 10.99 -4.14
C ASP A 544 -8.50 12.28 -4.90
N GLU A 545 -7.70 12.20 -5.99
CA GLU A 545 -7.21 13.38 -6.75
C GLU A 545 -7.75 13.47 -8.20
N SER A 546 -8.40 12.42 -8.72
CA SER A 546 -8.87 12.39 -10.13
C SER A 546 -10.24 13.02 -10.37
N ASP A 547 -11.01 13.32 -9.32
CA ASP A 547 -12.37 13.88 -9.44
C ASP A 547 -12.39 15.41 -9.65
N ASP A 548 -11.24 16.09 -9.66
CA ASP A 548 -11.16 17.56 -9.82
C ASP A 548 -10.84 18.01 -11.27
N LYS A 549 -11.04 17.11 -12.24
CA LYS A 549 -10.99 17.44 -13.68
C LYS A 549 -12.22 16.90 -14.41
N SER A 550 -13.40 17.42 -14.07
CA SER A 550 -14.59 17.35 -14.92
C SER A 550 -15.31 18.69 -14.99
#